data_AF-A0A1B6ANY6-F1
#
_entry.id   AF-A0A1B6ANY6-F1
#
_cell.length_a   1.000
_cell.length_b   1.000
_cell.length_c   1.000
_cell.angle_alpha   90.00
_cell.angle_beta   90.00
_cell.angle_gamma   90.00
#
_symmetry.space_group_name_H-M   'P 1'
#
loop_
_entity.id
_entity.type
_entity.pdbx_description
1 polymer ?
#
loop_
_entity_poly.entity_id
_entity_poly.type
_entity_poly.pdbx_seq_one_letter_code
_entity_poly.pdbx_strand_id
1 'polypeptide(L)'
;MRNTLRKRLVLAVAAAALGGGLALPAGPAVAAPAQVGPDDRATAGTTEGAGILGTAPGCVRRDVIKHEKKVTVGNDCGKAMHLKVVIDWGPDSRCLTYQHGQAWTWHWGRGSYGKVVTC
;
A
#
# COMPACT_ATOMS: atom_id res chain seq x y z
N MET A 1 3.87 30.62 7.47
CA MET A 1 4.67 30.61 8.71
C MET A 1 5.71 29.49 8.64
N ARG A 2 6.99 29.89 8.58
CA ARG A 2 8.23 29.21 8.97
C ARG A 2 8.32 27.68 8.83
N ASN A 3 8.81 27.27 7.66
CA ASN A 3 9.46 25.99 7.39
C ASN A 3 10.75 25.91 8.25
N THR A 4 10.80 25.00 9.23
CA THR A 4 12.00 24.78 10.07
C THR A 4 12.68 23.47 9.72
N LEU A 5 13.77 23.63 8.98
CA LEU A 5 14.83 22.69 8.68
C LEU A 5 15.48 22.14 9.98
N ARG A 6 16.09 20.95 9.85
CA ARG A 6 17.21 20.37 10.65
C ARG A 6 16.80 19.28 11.64
N LYS A 7 17.11 18.03 11.28
CA LYS A 7 18.30 17.35 11.83
C LYS A 7 18.56 16.03 11.11
N ARG A 8 19.70 15.97 10.42
CA ARG A 8 20.38 14.72 10.08
C ARG A 8 20.88 14.11 11.39
N LEU A 9 20.51 12.89 11.70
CA LEU A 9 21.30 12.04 12.60
C LEU A 9 21.69 10.78 11.82
N VAL A 10 22.99 10.70 11.58
CA VAL A 10 23.71 9.52 11.13
C VAL A 10 23.95 8.67 12.37
N LEU A 11 23.52 7.41 12.38
CA LEU A 11 24.13 6.39 13.22
C LEU A 11 24.36 5.15 12.37
N ALA A 12 25.62 4.97 11.96
CA ALA A 12 26.15 3.71 11.50
C ALA A 12 26.46 2.84 12.72
N VAL A 13 25.96 1.61 12.74
CA VAL A 13 26.52 0.54 13.55
C VAL A 13 26.61 -0.69 12.65
N ALA A 14 27.84 -1.05 12.31
CA ALA A 14 28.20 -2.31 11.70
C ALA A 14 28.47 -3.34 12.80
N ALA A 15 28.00 -4.58 12.61
CA ALA A 15 28.54 -5.75 13.30
C ALA A 15 28.40 -6.98 12.40
N ALA A 16 29.54 -7.57 12.07
CA ALA A 16 29.73 -8.81 11.34
C ALA A 16 29.94 -9.99 12.30
N ALA A 17 29.55 -11.21 11.91
CA ALA A 17 30.13 -12.52 12.27
C ALA A 17 29.12 -13.63 11.87
N LEU A 18 29.39 -14.49 10.88
CA LEU A 18 30.21 -15.71 10.87
C LEU A 18 29.50 -16.97 11.40
N GLY A 19 29.51 -18.02 10.57
CA GLY A 19 29.27 -19.42 10.92
C GLY A 19 28.03 -20.00 10.23
N GLY A 20 28.05 -21.09 9.45
CA GLY A 20 29.09 -22.09 9.19
C GLY A 20 28.46 -23.49 9.22
N GLY A 21 28.61 -24.27 8.13
CA GLY A 21 28.35 -25.72 8.05
C GLY A 21 26.87 -26.13 7.90
N LEU A 22 26.48 -27.27 7.35
CA LEU A 22 27.17 -28.44 6.80
C LEU A 22 26.15 -29.23 5.95
N ALA A 23 26.68 -30.11 5.11
CA ALA A 23 26.09 -30.78 3.95
C ALA A 23 25.03 -31.89 4.20
N LEU A 24 24.15 -32.09 3.19
CA LEU A 24 23.60 -33.33 2.55
C LEU A 24 22.97 -34.46 3.43
N PRO A 25 21.91 -35.18 2.97
CA PRO A 25 21.90 -35.88 1.67
C PRO A 25 20.59 -35.90 0.87
N ALA A 26 20.73 -36.31 -0.40
CA ALA A 26 19.67 -36.70 -1.32
C ALA A 26 19.07 -38.08 -0.94
N GLY A 27 17.76 -38.24 -1.14
CA GLY A 27 17.03 -39.51 -1.05
C GLY A 27 15.92 -39.59 -2.11
N PRO A 28 15.63 -40.79 -2.66
CA PRO A 28 14.90 -40.95 -3.92
C PRO A 28 13.37 -40.97 -3.79
N ALA A 29 12.74 -40.81 -4.96
CA ALA A 29 11.33 -40.73 -5.27
C ALA A 29 10.48 -41.92 -4.81
N VAL A 30 9.22 -41.63 -4.45
CA VAL A 30 8.12 -42.59 -4.36
C VAL A 30 6.83 -41.99 -4.93
N ALA A 31 5.97 -42.88 -5.42
CA ALA A 31 4.97 -42.75 -6.47
C ALA A 31 3.80 -41.78 -6.22
N ALA A 32 3.22 -41.34 -7.34
CA ALA A 32 1.96 -40.63 -7.44
C ALA A 32 0.75 -41.52 -7.10
N PRO A 33 -0.30 -40.92 -6.52
CA PRO A 33 -1.66 -41.24 -6.90
C PRO A 33 -2.30 -40.05 -7.63
N ALA A 34 -2.90 -40.34 -8.78
CA ALA A 34 -3.85 -39.48 -9.44
C ALA A 34 -5.08 -39.28 -8.53
N GLN A 35 -5.50 -38.02 -8.36
CA GLN A 35 -6.79 -37.66 -7.79
C GLN A 35 -7.34 -36.53 -8.66
N VAL A 36 -8.12 -36.90 -9.68
CA VAL A 36 -8.91 -35.97 -10.49
C VAL A 36 -10.16 -35.66 -9.67
N GLY A 37 -10.26 -34.44 -9.15
CA GLY A 37 -11.48 -33.91 -8.57
C GLY A 37 -11.81 -32.59 -9.26
N PRO A 38 -12.97 -32.45 -9.94
CA PRO A 38 -13.42 -31.16 -10.43
C PRO A 38 -13.98 -30.37 -9.26
N ASP A 39 -13.09 -29.79 -8.44
CA ASP A 39 -13.43 -28.67 -7.58
C ASP A 39 -13.37 -27.41 -8.46
N ASP A 40 -14.47 -27.15 -9.16
CA ASP A 40 -14.72 -25.88 -9.84
C ASP A 40 -15.04 -24.81 -8.77
N ARG A 41 -14.04 -24.55 -7.91
CA ARG A 41 -13.95 -23.31 -7.18
C ARG A 41 -13.11 -22.39 -8.02
N ALA A 42 -13.78 -21.70 -8.94
CA ALA A 42 -13.32 -20.46 -9.53
C ALA A 42 -12.96 -19.48 -8.40
N THR A 43 -11.72 -19.59 -7.92
CA THR A 43 -11.10 -18.56 -7.10
C THR A 43 -10.75 -17.48 -8.09
N ALA A 44 -11.64 -16.50 -8.24
CA ALA A 44 -11.36 -15.27 -8.94
C ALA A 44 -10.15 -14.62 -8.25
N GLY A 45 -8.98 -14.92 -8.80
CA GLY A 45 -7.74 -14.25 -8.47
C GLY A 45 -7.86 -12.81 -8.94
N THR A 46 -8.37 -11.93 -8.08
CA THR A 46 -8.12 -10.50 -8.22
C THR A 46 -6.64 -10.29 -7.93
N THR A 47 -5.82 -10.44 -8.96
CA THR A 47 -4.50 -9.80 -8.97
C THR A 47 -4.80 -8.31 -9.05
N GLU A 48 -4.95 -7.68 -7.87
CA GLU A 48 -4.95 -6.23 -7.73
C GLU A 48 -3.58 -5.78 -8.23
N GLY A 49 -3.56 -5.28 -9.47
CA GLY A 49 -2.35 -4.75 -10.07
C GLY A 49 -1.80 -3.71 -9.13
N ALA A 50 -0.68 -4.03 -8.47
CA ALA A 50 0.10 -3.08 -7.72
C ALA A 50 0.77 -2.14 -8.73
N GLY A 51 -0.04 -1.24 -9.31
CA GLY A 51 0.44 -0.06 -9.97
C GLY A 51 1.33 0.68 -8.98
N ILE A 52 2.50 1.11 -9.47
CA ILE A 52 3.50 1.87 -8.72
C ILE A 52 2.77 2.82 -7.77
N LEU A 53 2.89 2.60 -6.46
CA LEU A 53 2.27 3.41 -5.41
C LEU A 53 2.89 4.82 -5.44
N GLY A 54 2.46 5.61 -6.41
CA GLY A 54 2.92 6.96 -6.65
C GLY A 54 2.28 7.90 -5.64
N THR A 55 3.03 8.92 -5.22
CA THR A 55 2.41 10.04 -4.50
C THR A 55 1.42 10.70 -5.45
N ALA A 56 0.18 10.94 -4.99
CA ALA A 56 -0.84 11.53 -5.85
C ALA A 56 -0.35 12.85 -6.46
N PRO A 57 -0.62 13.12 -7.75
CA PRO A 57 -0.16 14.32 -8.42
C PRO A 57 -0.86 15.56 -7.85
N GLY A 58 -0.24 16.74 -8.02
CA GLY A 58 -0.72 17.99 -7.43
C GLY A 58 -2.11 18.46 -7.91
N CYS A 59 -2.63 17.91 -9.01
CA CYS A 59 -4.00 18.12 -9.47
C CYS A 59 -5.05 17.38 -8.62
N VAL A 60 -4.64 16.53 -7.67
CA VAL A 60 -5.54 15.95 -6.69
C VAL A 60 -5.63 16.87 -5.48
N ARG A 61 -6.81 17.46 -5.27
CA ARG A 61 -7.09 18.29 -4.10
C ARG A 61 -7.28 17.42 -2.88
N ARG A 62 -6.79 17.89 -1.74
CA ARG A 62 -6.88 17.19 -0.45
C ARG A 62 -7.09 18.19 0.68
N ASP A 63 -8.24 18.12 1.30
CA ASP A 63 -8.63 18.94 2.44
C ASP A 63 -8.70 18.06 3.69
N VAL A 64 -7.70 18.18 4.57
CA VAL A 64 -7.54 17.32 5.74
C VAL A 64 -7.96 18.06 7.00
N ILE A 65 -9.00 17.55 7.67
CA ILE A 65 -9.46 18.06 8.96
C ILE A 65 -9.09 17.03 10.05
N LYS A 66 -7.90 17.22 10.62
CA LYS A 66 -7.28 16.24 11.54
C LYS A 66 -8.08 16.01 12.83
N HIS A 67 -8.70 17.06 13.37
CA HIS A 67 -9.45 16.95 14.63
C HIS A 67 -10.77 16.18 14.46
N GLU A 68 -11.39 16.25 13.28
CA GLU A 68 -12.56 15.44 12.91
C GLU A 68 -12.19 14.09 12.27
N LYS A 69 -10.88 13.81 12.12
CA LYS A 69 -10.33 12.62 11.46
C LYS A 69 -10.98 12.34 10.10
N LYS A 70 -11.10 13.38 9.29
CA LYS A 70 -11.66 13.30 7.94
C LYS A 70 -10.77 13.98 6.91
N VAL A 71 -10.79 13.47 5.69
CA VAL A 71 -10.14 14.09 4.54
C VAL A 71 -11.09 14.05 3.36
N THR A 72 -11.25 15.19 2.70
CA THR A 72 -11.93 15.27 1.41
C THR A 72 -10.87 15.28 0.32
N VAL A 73 -10.97 14.33 -0.61
CA VAL A 73 -10.07 14.22 -1.75
C VAL A 73 -10.86 14.45 -3.02
N GLY A 74 -10.34 15.27 -3.93
CA GLY A 74 -10.98 15.62 -5.19
C GLY A 74 -10.03 15.41 -6.37
N ASN A 75 -10.55 14.92 -7.50
CA ASN A 75 -9.77 14.71 -8.71
C ASN A 75 -9.95 15.87 -9.71
N ASP A 76 -9.04 16.84 -9.69
CA ASP A 76 -9.02 17.96 -10.65
C ASP A 76 -8.07 17.70 -11.84
N CYS A 77 -7.64 16.45 -12.06
CA CYS A 77 -6.59 16.11 -13.05
C CYS A 77 -7.03 15.99 -14.51
N GLY A 78 -8.30 16.29 -14.84
CA GLY A 78 -8.85 16.17 -16.20
C GLY A 78 -9.03 14.74 -16.73
N LYS A 79 -8.71 13.72 -15.94
CA LYS A 79 -8.83 12.29 -16.31
C LYS A 79 -9.27 11.46 -15.10
N ALA A 80 -9.80 10.27 -15.35
CA ALA A 80 -10.05 9.30 -14.29
C ALA A 80 -8.75 8.88 -13.59
N MET A 81 -8.80 8.75 -12.27
CA MET A 81 -7.63 8.44 -11.44
C MET A 81 -8.02 7.41 -10.39
N HIS A 82 -7.13 6.44 -10.14
CA HIS A 82 -7.26 5.49 -9.04
C HIS A 82 -6.54 6.07 -7.83
N LEU A 83 -7.29 6.32 -6.76
CA LEU A 83 -6.77 7.02 -5.60
C LEU A 83 -7.14 6.28 -4.32
N LYS A 84 -6.23 6.33 -3.35
CA LYS A 84 -6.49 5.93 -1.97
C LYS A 84 -5.82 6.86 -0.98
N VAL A 85 -6.39 6.93 0.21
CA VAL A 85 -5.85 7.62 1.37
C VAL A 85 -5.07 6.63 2.22
N VAL A 86 -3.83 6.97 2.54
CA VAL A 86 -2.97 6.24 3.47
C VAL A 86 -3.08 6.86 4.85
N ILE A 87 -3.37 6.02 5.85
CA ILE A 87 -3.50 6.42 7.26
C ILE A 87 -2.32 5.83 8.04
N ASP A 88 -1.48 6.70 8.59
CA ASP A 88 -0.38 6.28 9.45
C ASP A 88 -0.94 5.66 10.73
N TRP A 89 -0.49 4.45 11.07
CA TRP A 89 -0.94 3.69 12.24
C TRP A 89 -2.46 3.39 12.25
N GLY A 90 -3.05 3.27 11.06
CA GLY A 90 -4.46 2.94 10.88
C GLY A 90 -4.73 2.19 9.58
N PRO A 91 -5.98 1.81 9.33
CA PRO A 91 -6.38 1.22 8.06
C PRO A 91 -6.44 2.29 6.96
N ASP A 92 -5.84 1.98 5.81
CA ASP A 92 -5.94 2.78 4.59
C ASP A 92 -7.37 2.74 4.02
N SER A 93 -7.72 3.74 3.21
CA SER A 93 -8.93 3.65 2.40
C SER A 93 -8.75 2.62 1.29
N ARG A 94 -9.87 2.16 0.75
CA ARG A 94 -9.88 1.34 -0.47
C ARG A 94 -9.31 2.14 -1.64
N CYS A 95 -8.69 1.43 -2.59
CA CYS A 95 -8.37 1.97 -3.90
C CYS A 95 -9.64 2.07 -4.73
N LEU A 96 -10.01 3.28 -5.15
CA LEU A 96 -11.19 3.52 -5.95
C LEU A 96 -10.88 4.45 -7.12
N THR A 97 -11.59 4.24 -8.22
CA THR A 97 -11.51 5.09 -9.42
C THR A 97 -12.42 6.29 -9.24
N TYR A 98 -11.86 7.49 -9.43
CA TYR A 98 -12.58 8.75 -9.38
C TYR A 98 -12.45 9.49 -10.70
N GLN A 99 -13.59 9.91 -11.25
CA GLN A 99 -13.64 10.71 -12.46
C GLN A 99 -13.17 12.14 -12.19
N HIS A 100 -12.87 12.88 -13.26
CA HIS A 100 -12.58 14.30 -13.14
C HIS A 100 -13.76 15.06 -12.51
N GLY A 101 -13.47 15.94 -11.55
CA GLY A 101 -14.46 16.72 -10.82
C GLY A 101 -15.15 15.95 -9.68
N GLN A 102 -14.91 14.64 -9.53
CA GLN A 102 -15.43 13.88 -8.40
C GLN A 102 -14.58 14.11 -7.15
N ALA A 103 -15.26 14.16 -6.01
CA ALA A 103 -14.65 14.21 -4.71
C ALA A 103 -15.31 13.20 -3.76
N TRP A 104 -14.55 12.72 -2.79
CA TRP A 104 -15.06 11.87 -1.72
C TRP A 104 -14.46 12.29 -0.38
N THR A 105 -15.19 11.99 0.69
CA THR A 105 -14.70 12.20 2.05
C THR A 105 -14.42 10.84 2.68
N TRP A 106 -13.21 10.68 3.19
CA TRP A 106 -12.81 9.52 3.97
C TRP A 106 -12.70 9.90 5.45
N HIS A 107 -13.37 9.14 6.30
CA HIS A 107 -13.26 9.25 7.75
C HIS A 107 -12.45 8.08 8.28
N TRP A 108 -11.53 8.33 9.23
CA TRP A 108 -10.74 7.28 9.86
C TRP A 108 -10.89 7.29 11.38
N GLY A 109 -10.77 6.11 12.00
CA GLY A 109 -10.93 5.95 13.46
C GLY A 109 -9.63 6.14 14.24
N ARG A 110 -8.63 5.30 13.96
CA ARG A 110 -7.31 5.30 14.61
C ARG A 110 -6.25 5.77 13.62
N GLY A 111 -5.18 6.36 14.15
CA GLY A 111 -4.06 6.83 13.34
C GLY A 111 -4.17 8.30 12.94
N SER A 112 -3.28 8.70 12.05
CA SER A 112 -3.21 10.05 11.51
C SER A 112 -3.21 10.02 9.98
N TYR A 113 -3.75 11.06 9.36
CA TYR A 113 -3.63 11.22 7.91
C TYR A 113 -2.15 11.23 7.50
N GLY A 114 -1.76 10.33 6.61
CA GLY A 114 -0.43 10.28 6.02
C GLY A 114 -0.38 11.00 4.68
N LYS A 115 -0.99 10.41 3.64
CA LYS A 115 -0.96 10.95 2.27
C LYS A 115 -2.08 10.38 1.39
N VAL A 116 -2.28 10.97 0.22
CA VAL A 116 -3.02 10.33 -0.89
C VAL A 116 -2.01 9.75 -1.86
N VAL A 117 -2.24 8.53 -2.31
CA VAL A 117 -1.42 7.86 -3.33
C VAL A 117 -2.29 7.43 -4.48
N THR A 118 -1.68 7.34 -5.66
CA THR A 118 -2.26 6.60 -6.76
C THR A 118 -2.04 5.12 -6.52
N CYS A 119 -3.12 4.39 -6.71
CA CYS A 119 -3.13 2.98 -7.02
C CYS A 119 -3.60 2.89 -8.49
#